data_AF-A0A382DIV6-F1
#
_entry.id   AF-A0A382DIV6-F1
#
_cell.length_a   1.000
_cell.length_b   1.000
_cell.length_c   1.000
_cell.angle_alpha   90.00
_cell.angle_beta   90.00
_cell.angle_gamma   90.00
#
_symmetry.space_group_name_H-M   'P 1'
#
loop_
_entity.id
_entity.type
_entity.pdbx_description
1 polymer ?
#
loop_
_entity_poly.entity_id
_entity_poly.type
_entity_poly.pdbx_seq_one_letter_code
_entity_poly.pdbx_strand_id
1 'polypeptide(L)'
;MLPEQHDILFSFIAIAFAIFAIYVFASSIQICREREGISTRFWGTVFGAFAIGAFLMTAHMLTLVQADQLQFFFSTYLWAIVVLLMVWGAFYKSNKIERESPPIIRGFFFWTTVSLLLAGYTNWLPQQRSDPPPKEAAVVGDVTMEEFAEMGRVIIFGAKQVAGQKSIGKGQCPLCHTFDPADHMGRCPNLFGVEKRSHDRVKEDRYATSPVAIGETEPASGIVKGKYDEIPEEYRRQHGPDEFIGEDYIRESMMCPTCYVVKDFGNAGDLKSPMPIISKPPVSLSRNEVNAVIAYLQSKDTPGEFATVTVPLPQDDAGNTGIAVEAPDEDEDKPVFVTGTEDIQAMINTLGCPLCHTIPGVEGAMGMLGPVLHEKINAPKRIKDPNYKGKATNTKEYVRESILNPGAYVVFNEAEGELFPDGLMPTDFSQQLSVNAIDKLVDFISQTEPPAGS
;
A
#
# COMPACT_ATOMS: atom_id res chain seq x y z
N MET A 1 8.81 8.57 -2.42
CA MET A 1 10.05 8.47 -1.62
C MET A 1 10.00 9.56 -0.56
N LEU A 2 10.55 9.32 0.63
CA LEU A 2 10.51 10.31 1.71
C LEU A 2 11.45 11.49 1.38
N PRO A 3 11.05 12.75 1.59
CA PRO A 3 11.83 13.94 1.20
C PRO A 3 13.25 14.01 1.79
N GLU A 4 13.50 13.27 2.86
CA GLU A 4 14.75 13.27 3.62
C GLU A 4 15.80 12.24 3.15
N GLN A 5 15.49 11.41 2.15
CA GLN A 5 16.47 10.45 1.60
C GLN A 5 17.33 11.09 0.51
N HIS A 6 18.59 10.64 0.35
CA HIS A 6 19.43 11.02 -0.79
C HIS A 6 19.01 10.23 -2.03
N ASP A 7 18.85 10.90 -3.18
CA ASP A 7 18.47 10.24 -4.43
C ASP A 7 19.72 9.74 -5.18
N ILE A 8 19.79 8.41 -5.33
CA ILE A 8 20.89 7.72 -5.99
C ILE A 8 20.94 8.08 -7.48
N LEU A 9 19.80 8.34 -8.12
CA LEU A 9 19.72 8.61 -9.56
C LEU A 9 20.40 9.93 -9.91
N PHE A 10 20.03 11.01 -9.24
CA PHE A 10 20.56 12.34 -9.55
C PHE A 10 22.04 12.47 -9.18
N SER A 11 22.46 11.78 -8.13
CA SER A 11 23.88 11.63 -7.76
C SER A 11 24.67 10.92 -8.86
N PHE A 12 24.13 9.82 -9.41
CA PHE A 12 24.75 9.09 -10.52
C PHE A 12 24.83 9.94 -11.81
N ILE A 13 23.76 10.65 -12.15
CA ILE A 13 23.73 11.52 -13.34
C ILE A 13 24.75 12.67 -13.20
N ALA A 14 24.85 13.28 -12.02
CA ALA A 14 25.85 14.30 -11.74
C ALA A 14 27.28 13.78 -11.97
N ILE A 15 27.60 12.59 -11.45
CA ILE A 15 28.90 11.94 -11.68
C ILE A 15 29.14 11.71 -13.17
N ALA A 16 28.14 11.21 -13.90
CA ALA A 16 28.25 10.99 -15.35
C ALA A 16 28.52 12.31 -16.11
N PHE A 17 27.89 13.41 -15.70
CA PHE A 17 28.12 14.74 -16.26
C PHE A 17 29.51 15.29 -15.96
N ALA A 18 30.06 15.06 -14.77
CA ALA A 18 31.45 15.42 -14.47
C ALA A 18 32.45 14.61 -15.30
N ILE A 19 32.23 13.30 -15.45
CA ILE A 19 33.06 12.44 -16.32
C ILE A 19 33.00 12.93 -17.77
N PHE A 20 31.80 13.28 -18.26
CA PHE A 20 31.61 13.83 -19.59
C PHE A 20 32.35 15.15 -19.78
N ALA A 21 32.30 16.07 -18.81
CA ALA A 21 33.01 17.34 -18.88
C ALA A 21 34.54 17.16 -18.93
N ILE A 22 35.08 16.20 -18.15
CA ILE A 22 36.49 15.82 -18.21
C ILE A 22 36.86 15.26 -19.60
N TYR A 23 36.00 14.41 -20.15
CA TYR A 23 36.18 13.88 -21.50
C TYR A 23 36.19 14.99 -22.57
N VAL A 24 35.25 15.92 -22.52
CA VAL A 24 35.19 17.07 -23.44
C VAL A 24 36.46 17.90 -23.34
N PHE A 25 36.96 18.14 -22.12
CA PHE A 25 38.22 18.85 -21.91
C PHE A 25 39.41 18.10 -22.53
N ALA A 26 39.58 16.83 -22.20
CA ALA A 26 40.68 16.01 -22.71
C ALA A 26 40.65 15.90 -24.26
N SER A 27 39.48 15.65 -24.82
CA SER A 27 39.27 15.57 -26.28
C SER A 27 39.58 16.89 -26.96
N SER A 28 39.13 18.02 -26.40
CA SER A 28 39.39 19.34 -26.97
C SER A 28 40.88 19.69 -26.93
N ILE A 29 41.58 19.36 -25.83
CA ILE A 29 43.03 19.52 -25.73
C ILE A 29 43.76 18.68 -26.77
N GLN A 30 43.34 17.42 -26.95
CA GLN A 30 43.95 16.53 -27.94
C GLN A 30 43.79 17.10 -29.36
N ILE A 31 42.58 17.53 -29.74
CA ILE A 31 42.32 18.14 -31.05
C ILE A 31 43.16 19.42 -31.25
N CYS A 32 43.30 20.25 -30.20
CA CYS A 32 44.13 21.46 -30.28
C CYS A 32 45.63 21.15 -30.43
N ARG A 33 46.11 19.99 -29.96
CA ARG A 33 47.51 19.56 -30.10
C ARG A 33 47.80 18.94 -31.46
N GLU A 34 46.83 18.21 -32.02
CA GLU A 34 46.97 17.53 -33.31
C GLU A 34 46.84 18.50 -34.50
N ARG A 35 46.28 19.71 -34.29
CA ARG A 35 46.03 20.68 -35.35
C ARG A 35 46.76 21.99 -35.13
N GLU A 36 47.53 22.40 -36.13
CA GLU A 36 48.12 23.72 -36.19
C GLU A 36 47.05 24.80 -36.39
N GLY A 37 47.16 25.92 -35.68
CA GLY A 37 46.24 27.06 -35.80
C GLY A 37 45.06 27.09 -34.83
N ILE A 38 44.85 26.05 -34.02
CA ILE A 38 43.83 26.05 -32.96
C ILE A 38 44.47 26.47 -31.62
N SER A 39 43.91 27.50 -30.97
CA SER A 39 44.44 28.00 -29.70
C SER A 39 44.16 27.03 -28.55
N THR A 40 45.16 26.21 -28.20
CA THR A 40 45.11 25.33 -27.02
C THR A 40 44.89 26.14 -25.74
N ARG A 41 45.49 27.33 -25.63
CA ARG A 41 45.35 28.18 -24.43
C ARG A 41 43.91 28.64 -24.24
N PHE A 42 43.26 29.10 -25.31
CA PHE A 42 41.88 29.58 -25.24
C PHE A 42 40.91 28.42 -24.94
N TRP A 43 40.88 27.41 -25.81
CA TRP A 43 39.91 26.31 -25.69
C TRP A 43 40.18 25.42 -24.48
N GLY A 44 41.46 25.21 -24.13
CA GLY A 44 41.84 24.51 -22.91
C GLY A 44 41.36 25.22 -21.65
N THR A 45 41.44 26.56 -21.61
CA THR A 45 40.91 27.33 -20.47
C THR A 45 39.39 27.22 -20.39
N VAL A 46 38.69 27.37 -21.52
CA VAL A 46 37.22 27.29 -21.58
C VAL A 46 36.71 25.93 -21.10
N PHE A 47 37.21 24.82 -21.68
CA PHE A 47 36.73 23.49 -21.29
C PHE A 47 37.28 23.03 -19.93
N GLY A 48 38.44 23.53 -19.52
CA GLY A 48 38.96 23.30 -18.16
C GLY A 48 38.05 23.92 -17.10
N ALA A 49 37.54 25.13 -17.34
CA ALA A 49 36.57 25.77 -16.46
C ALA A 49 35.26 24.96 -16.34
N PHE A 50 34.76 24.40 -17.45
CA PHE A 50 33.59 23.53 -17.42
C PHE A 50 33.83 22.23 -16.64
N ALA A 51 35.00 21.59 -16.81
CA ALA A 51 35.34 20.37 -16.09
C ALA A 51 35.42 20.61 -14.57
N ILE A 52 36.07 21.71 -14.14
CA ILE A 52 36.14 22.10 -12.73
C ILE A 52 34.75 22.46 -12.21
N GLY A 53 33.97 23.24 -12.97
CA GLY A 53 32.61 23.60 -12.60
C GLY A 53 31.72 22.37 -12.40
N ALA A 54 31.73 21.43 -13.34
CA ALA A 54 30.98 20.18 -13.24
C ALA A 54 31.40 19.35 -12.03
N PHE A 55 32.70 19.29 -11.72
CA PHE A 55 33.18 18.61 -10.51
C PHE A 55 32.64 19.26 -9.24
N LEU A 56 32.70 20.59 -9.12
CA LEU A 56 32.18 21.32 -7.96
C LEU A 56 30.67 21.17 -7.81
N MET A 57 29.92 21.23 -8.91
CA MET A 57 28.47 21.01 -8.90
C MET A 57 28.12 19.56 -8.52
N THR A 58 28.90 18.57 -8.95
CA THR A 58 28.73 17.18 -8.50
C THR A 58 29.02 17.05 -7.01
N ALA A 59 30.11 17.62 -6.52
CA ALA A 59 30.44 17.56 -5.10
C ALA A 59 29.33 18.19 -4.25
N HIS A 60 28.76 19.32 -4.69
CA HIS A 60 27.61 19.93 -4.04
C HIS A 60 26.37 19.04 -4.11
N MET A 61 26.09 18.43 -5.26
CA MET A 61 24.94 17.52 -5.44
C MET A 61 24.94 16.37 -4.42
N LEU A 62 26.11 15.83 -4.09
CA LEU A 62 26.28 14.76 -3.10
C LEU A 62 26.02 15.21 -1.66
N THR A 63 25.95 16.52 -1.39
CA THR A 63 25.64 17.08 -0.07
C THR A 63 24.15 17.37 0.14
N LEU A 64 23.33 17.29 -0.92
CA LEU A 64 21.93 17.69 -0.91
C LEU A 64 20.99 16.50 -0.67
N VAL A 65 19.86 16.75 0.00
CA VAL A 65 18.72 15.81 0.11
C VAL A 65 17.91 15.77 -1.19
N GLN A 66 17.06 14.75 -1.39
CA GLN A 66 16.38 14.51 -2.68
C GLN A 66 15.63 15.73 -3.24
N ALA A 67 14.88 16.45 -2.40
CA ALA A 67 14.14 17.64 -2.85
C ALA A 67 15.08 18.72 -3.42
N ASP A 68 16.17 18.99 -2.70
CA ASP A 68 17.17 19.99 -3.08
C ASP A 68 18.01 19.52 -4.27
N GLN A 69 18.31 18.22 -4.37
CA GLN A 69 18.98 17.63 -5.52
C GLN A 69 18.17 17.86 -6.79
N LEU A 70 16.86 17.61 -6.74
CA LEU A 70 15.96 17.79 -7.87
C LEU A 70 15.93 19.27 -8.30
N GLN A 71 15.75 20.18 -7.34
CA GLN A 71 15.72 21.61 -7.60
C GLN A 71 17.05 22.08 -8.22
N PHE A 72 18.17 21.77 -7.59
CA PHE A 72 19.50 22.17 -8.06
C PHE A 72 19.83 21.60 -9.45
N PHE A 73 19.44 20.34 -9.71
CA PHE A 73 19.66 19.71 -11.01
C PHE A 73 18.97 20.48 -12.12
N PHE A 74 17.67 20.73 -12.00
CA PHE A 74 16.88 21.37 -13.04
C PHE A 74 17.08 22.89 -13.13
N SER A 75 17.44 23.55 -12.02
CA SER A 75 17.69 25.01 -12.03
C SER A 75 19.08 25.37 -12.55
N THR A 76 20.09 24.54 -12.28
CA THR A 76 21.49 24.94 -12.42
C THR A 76 22.30 23.93 -13.20
N TYR A 77 22.38 22.68 -12.72
CA TYR A 77 23.33 21.72 -13.27
C TYR A 77 22.99 21.34 -14.73
N LEU A 78 21.72 21.07 -15.03
CA LEU A 78 21.26 20.76 -16.38
C LEU A 78 21.66 21.85 -17.37
N TRP A 79 21.46 23.12 -17.01
CA TRP A 79 21.79 24.25 -17.86
C TRP A 79 23.29 24.43 -18.07
N ALA A 80 24.12 24.16 -17.06
CA ALA A 80 25.57 24.17 -17.23
C ALA A 80 26.03 23.14 -18.28
N ILE A 81 25.40 21.97 -18.32
CA ILE A 81 25.69 20.94 -19.32
C ILE A 81 25.16 21.32 -20.71
N VAL A 82 23.98 21.91 -20.81
CA VAL A 82 23.45 22.43 -22.08
C VAL A 82 24.39 23.50 -22.65
N VAL A 83 24.91 24.41 -21.81
CA VAL A 83 25.88 25.43 -22.22
C VAL A 83 27.20 24.79 -22.65
N LEU A 84 27.73 23.82 -21.90
CA LEU A 84 28.93 23.07 -22.30
C LEU A 84 28.76 22.46 -23.70
N LEU A 85 27.62 21.82 -23.96
CA LEU A 85 27.31 21.21 -25.27
C LEU A 85 27.25 22.26 -26.38
N MET A 86 26.64 23.42 -26.14
CA MET A 86 26.59 24.51 -27.12
C MET A 86 27.98 25.08 -27.41
N VAL A 87 28.79 25.33 -26.38
CA VAL A 87 30.17 25.83 -26.51
C VAL A 87 31.04 24.81 -27.24
N TRP A 88 30.84 23.52 -26.96
CA TRP A 88 31.55 22.46 -27.65
C TRP A 88 31.14 22.33 -29.13
N GLY A 89 29.84 22.46 -29.44
CA GLY A 89 29.39 22.58 -30.82
C GLY A 89 29.99 23.80 -31.53
N ALA A 90 30.08 24.93 -30.85
CA ALA A 90 30.73 26.13 -31.36
C ALA A 90 32.23 25.94 -31.58
N PHE A 91 32.92 25.18 -30.73
CA PHE A 91 34.30 24.76 -30.94
C PHE A 91 34.45 23.97 -32.24
N TYR A 92 33.62 22.96 -32.48
CA TYR A 92 33.69 22.17 -33.71
C TYR A 92 33.40 23.02 -34.97
N LYS A 93 32.38 23.88 -34.90
CA LYS A 93 31.96 24.74 -36.01
C LYS A 93 32.98 25.83 -36.33
N SER A 94 33.50 26.52 -35.32
CA SER A 94 34.48 27.60 -35.50
C SER A 94 35.81 27.09 -36.07
N ASN A 95 36.17 25.84 -35.77
CA ASN A 95 37.40 25.22 -36.27
C ASN A 95 37.18 24.32 -37.51
N LYS A 96 35.97 24.28 -38.09
CA LYS A 96 35.62 23.53 -39.32
C LYS A 96 35.90 22.03 -39.25
N ILE A 97 35.58 21.40 -38.12
CA ILE A 97 35.84 19.98 -37.82
C ILE A 97 34.56 19.17 -37.55
N GLU A 98 33.39 19.64 -38.00
CA GLU A 98 32.08 19.12 -37.61
C GLU A 98 31.86 17.64 -37.93
N ARG A 99 32.50 17.13 -38.99
CA ARG A 99 32.36 15.74 -39.45
C ARG A 99 33.17 14.74 -38.62
N GLU A 100 34.06 15.22 -37.76
CA GLU A 100 35.04 14.40 -37.05
C GLU A 100 34.62 14.08 -35.62
N SER A 101 33.40 14.43 -35.20
CA SER A 101 32.88 14.03 -33.89
C SER A 101 32.89 12.50 -33.73
N PRO A 102 33.65 11.94 -32.75
CA PRO A 102 33.71 10.50 -32.53
C PRO A 102 32.32 9.84 -32.36
N PRO A 103 32.06 8.65 -32.94
CA PRO A 103 30.78 7.96 -32.84
C PRO A 103 30.30 7.72 -31.40
N ILE A 104 31.24 7.53 -30.47
CA ILE A 104 30.96 7.33 -29.04
C ILE A 104 30.19 8.51 -28.42
N ILE A 105 30.35 9.72 -28.95
CA ILE A 105 29.68 10.93 -28.46
C ILE A 105 28.23 10.98 -28.93
N ARG A 106 27.95 10.57 -30.17
CA ARG A 106 26.57 10.46 -30.68
C ARG A 106 25.82 9.37 -29.91
N GLY A 107 26.50 8.27 -29.61
CA GLY A 107 26.00 7.20 -28.75
C GLY A 107 25.70 7.69 -27.33
N PHE A 108 26.61 8.45 -26.71
CA PHE A 108 26.41 9.00 -25.37
C PHE A 108 25.23 9.97 -25.30
N PHE A 109 25.07 10.84 -26.31
CA PHE A 109 23.95 11.79 -26.36
C PHE A 109 22.60 11.07 -26.51
N PHE A 110 22.53 10.08 -27.39
CA PHE A 110 21.34 9.24 -27.56
C PHE A 110 21.02 8.48 -26.26
N TRP A 111 22.03 7.80 -25.68
CA TRP A 111 21.87 7.02 -24.45
C TRP A 111 21.41 7.89 -23.28
N THR A 112 22.02 9.07 -23.08
CA THR A 112 21.65 9.99 -22.00
C THR A 112 20.23 10.51 -22.18
N THR A 113 19.84 10.88 -23.41
CA THR A 113 18.49 11.36 -23.73
C THR A 113 17.45 10.27 -23.45
N VAL A 114 17.69 9.05 -23.94
CA VAL A 114 16.79 7.91 -23.70
C VAL A 114 16.72 7.58 -22.21
N SER A 115 17.84 7.60 -21.48
CA SER A 115 17.88 7.29 -20.05
C SER A 115 17.11 8.32 -19.23
N LEU A 116 17.22 9.62 -19.55
CA LEU A 116 16.45 10.68 -18.88
C LEU A 116 14.95 10.58 -19.18
N LEU A 117 14.57 10.27 -20.42
CA LEU A 117 13.17 10.05 -20.78
C LEU A 117 12.59 8.82 -20.09
N LEU A 118 13.35 7.72 -20.04
CA LEU A 118 12.93 6.51 -19.35
C LEU A 118 12.80 6.76 -17.84
N ALA A 119 13.80 7.39 -17.22
CA ALA A 119 13.79 7.71 -15.79
C ALA A 119 12.65 8.68 -15.43
N GLY A 120 12.43 9.71 -16.26
CA GLY A 120 11.32 10.64 -16.11
C GLY A 120 9.97 9.93 -16.21
N TYR A 121 9.82 9.02 -17.19
CA TYR A 121 8.61 8.23 -17.36
C TYR A 121 8.39 7.25 -16.19
N THR A 122 9.43 6.56 -15.72
CA THR A 122 9.35 5.62 -14.59
C THR A 122 9.10 6.29 -13.24
N ASN A 123 9.50 7.55 -13.09
CA ASN A 123 9.21 8.35 -11.89
C ASN A 123 7.85 9.06 -11.99
N TRP A 124 7.34 9.30 -13.20
CA TRP A 124 5.97 9.81 -13.41
C TRP A 124 4.91 8.72 -13.19
N LEU A 125 5.24 7.46 -13.49
CA LEU A 125 4.38 6.34 -13.13
C LEU A 125 4.27 6.24 -11.59
N PRO A 126 3.06 6.06 -11.03
CA PRO A 126 2.87 5.81 -9.61
C PRO A 126 3.76 4.65 -9.17
N GLN A 127 4.81 4.97 -8.41
CA GLN A 127 5.75 3.95 -7.96
C GLN A 127 5.09 3.13 -6.87
N GLN A 128 4.68 1.92 -7.23
CA GLN A 128 4.18 0.94 -6.30
C GLN A 128 5.38 0.43 -5.50
N ARG A 129 5.58 0.98 -4.30
CA ARG A 129 6.50 0.39 -3.32
C ARG A 129 6.00 -1.02 -3.05
N SER A 130 6.71 -2.01 -3.59
CA SER A 130 6.75 -3.31 -2.96
C SER A 130 7.56 -3.06 -1.70
N ASP A 131 6.89 -2.70 -0.61
CA ASP A 131 7.58 -2.68 0.67
C ASP A 131 8.26 -4.05 0.82
N PRO A 132 9.52 -4.08 1.27
CA PRO A 132 10.19 -5.35 1.50
C PRO A 132 9.25 -6.21 2.35
N PRO A 133 9.07 -7.50 2.00
CA PRO A 133 8.19 -8.37 2.77
C PRO A 133 8.56 -8.18 4.24
N PRO A 134 7.58 -7.92 5.12
CA PRO A 134 7.85 -7.89 6.55
C PRO A 134 8.69 -9.11 6.86
N LYS A 135 9.82 -8.92 7.55
CA LYS A 135 10.55 -10.07 8.08
C LYS A 135 9.54 -10.87 8.89
N GLU A 136 9.49 -12.16 8.57
CA GLU A 136 8.37 -13.08 8.85
C GLU A 136 7.89 -12.88 10.29
N ALA A 137 6.60 -12.56 10.51
CA ALA A 137 6.09 -11.89 11.73
C ALA A 137 5.04 -12.63 12.67
N ALA A 138 5.12 -12.67 14.02
CA ALA A 138 4.93 -13.78 15.00
C ALA A 138 3.80 -13.51 15.87
N VAL A 139 3.18 -14.63 16.10
CA VAL A 139 2.29 -14.80 17.18
C VAL A 139 3.08 -15.47 18.29
N VAL A 140 3.55 -14.68 19.25
CA VAL A 140 3.92 -15.18 20.59
C VAL A 140 2.70 -14.97 21.48
N GLY A 141 1.91 -16.03 21.67
CA GLY A 141 0.68 -16.04 22.45
C GLY A 141 -0.46 -16.76 21.72
N ASP A 142 -1.46 -17.22 22.46
CA ASP A 142 -2.70 -17.72 21.84
C ASP A 142 -3.40 -16.55 21.14
N VAL A 143 -3.59 -16.62 19.83
CA VAL A 143 -4.37 -15.60 19.09
C VAL A 143 -5.84 -15.93 19.12
N THR A 144 -6.66 -14.90 19.23
CA THR A 144 -8.09 -15.00 19.02
C THR A 144 -8.43 -15.10 17.53
N MET A 145 -9.62 -15.59 17.19
CA MET A 145 -10.08 -15.65 15.80
C MET A 145 -10.24 -14.27 15.17
N GLU A 146 -10.51 -13.25 15.99
CA GLU A 146 -10.56 -11.87 15.57
C GLU A 146 -9.19 -11.36 15.11
N GLU A 147 -8.16 -11.56 15.94
CA GLU A 147 -6.77 -11.22 15.58
C GLU A 147 -6.30 -12.00 14.34
N PHE A 148 -6.72 -13.27 14.23
CA PHE A 148 -6.35 -14.10 13.09
C PHE A 148 -7.03 -13.68 11.78
N ALA A 149 -8.30 -13.27 11.83
CA ALA A 149 -8.98 -12.67 10.69
C ALA A 149 -8.34 -11.31 10.30
N GLU A 150 -7.90 -10.54 11.28
CA GLU A 150 -7.21 -9.27 11.03
C GLU A 150 -5.84 -9.46 10.37
N MET A 151 -5.09 -10.51 10.77
CA MET A 151 -3.89 -10.93 10.03
C MET A 151 -4.23 -11.20 8.55
N GLY A 152 -5.37 -11.84 8.28
CA GLY A 152 -5.88 -12.05 6.93
C GLY A 152 -6.12 -10.75 6.17
N ARG A 153 -6.74 -9.76 6.82
CA ARG A 153 -6.93 -8.41 6.25
C ARG A 153 -5.60 -7.76 5.90
N VAL A 154 -4.60 -7.83 6.78
CA VAL A 154 -3.26 -7.28 6.55
C VAL A 154 -2.54 -8.02 5.42
N ILE A 155 -2.70 -9.34 5.28
CA ILE A 155 -2.15 -10.08 4.14
C ILE A 155 -2.79 -9.61 2.83
N ILE A 156 -4.09 -9.30 2.82
CA ILE A 156 -4.81 -8.84 1.62
C ILE A 156 -4.44 -7.39 1.28
N PHE A 157 -4.54 -6.48 2.24
CA PHE A 157 -4.49 -5.04 2.02
C PHE A 157 -3.20 -4.36 2.52
N GLY A 158 -2.33 -5.05 3.24
CA GLY A 158 -1.15 -4.46 3.85
C GLY A 158 -1.49 -3.70 5.15
N ALA A 159 -0.46 -3.32 5.90
CA ALA A 159 -0.62 -2.71 7.22
C ALA A 159 -0.96 -1.20 7.17
N LYS A 160 -0.70 -0.51 6.05
CA LYS A 160 -0.92 0.93 5.89
C LYS A 160 -1.79 1.23 4.67
N GLN A 161 -2.89 1.96 4.88
CA GLN A 161 -3.67 2.59 3.80
C GLN A 161 -3.05 3.96 3.48
N VAL A 162 -2.76 4.21 2.20
CA VAL A 162 -2.34 5.55 1.74
C VAL A 162 -3.55 6.21 1.10
N ALA A 163 -3.93 7.41 1.55
CA ALA A 163 -5.08 8.13 1.02
C ALA A 163 -5.02 8.22 -0.52
N GLY A 164 -6.06 7.72 -1.20
CA GLY A 164 -6.14 7.69 -2.67
C GLY A 164 -5.48 6.49 -3.35
N GLN A 165 -4.90 5.53 -2.61
CA GLN A 165 -4.28 4.32 -3.16
C GLN A 165 -4.76 3.08 -2.41
N LYS A 166 -5.28 2.09 -3.15
CA LYS A 166 -5.64 0.78 -2.57
C LYS A 166 -4.35 0.14 -2.05
N SER A 167 -4.26 -0.04 -0.74
CA SER A 167 -3.12 -0.71 -0.14
C SER A 167 -3.14 -2.20 -0.50
N ILE A 168 -1.96 -2.76 -0.76
CA ILE A 168 -1.78 -4.11 -1.28
C ILE A 168 -0.84 -4.83 -0.35
N GLY A 169 -1.34 -5.90 0.28
CA GLY A 169 -0.55 -6.75 1.16
C GLY A 169 0.18 -7.86 0.41
N LYS A 170 0.86 -8.73 1.17
CA LYS A 170 1.60 -9.89 0.66
C LYS A 170 0.76 -10.77 -0.28
N GLY A 171 -0.52 -10.95 0.02
CA GLY A 171 -1.46 -11.76 -0.77
C GLY A 171 -1.83 -11.14 -2.11
N GLN A 172 -1.57 -9.85 -2.33
CA GLN A 172 -1.80 -9.14 -3.61
C GLN A 172 -3.24 -9.19 -4.16
N CYS A 173 -4.21 -9.72 -3.40
CA CYS A 173 -5.57 -9.95 -3.86
C CYS A 173 -6.28 -8.70 -4.42
N PRO A 174 -6.11 -7.48 -3.84
CA PRO A 174 -6.73 -6.26 -4.34
C PRO A 174 -6.21 -5.79 -5.70
N LEU A 175 -5.16 -6.41 -6.27
CA LEU A 175 -4.75 -6.13 -7.66
C LEU A 175 -5.76 -6.63 -8.69
N CYS A 176 -6.58 -7.60 -8.30
CA CYS A 176 -7.40 -8.39 -9.21
C CYS A 176 -8.86 -8.45 -8.74
N HIS A 177 -9.06 -8.71 -7.45
CA HIS A 177 -10.38 -8.86 -6.85
C HIS A 177 -10.90 -7.55 -6.28
N THR A 178 -12.21 -7.33 -6.40
CA THR A 178 -12.91 -6.25 -5.70
C THR A 178 -13.51 -6.78 -4.41
N PHE A 179 -13.42 -5.99 -3.34
CA PHE A 179 -13.90 -6.36 -2.00
C PHE A 179 -15.11 -5.53 -1.56
N ASP A 180 -15.37 -4.41 -2.23
CA ASP A 180 -16.50 -3.51 -2.00
C ASP A 180 -17.43 -3.51 -3.24
N PRO A 181 -18.76 -3.55 -3.06
CA PRO A 181 -19.73 -3.39 -4.15
C PRO A 181 -19.57 -2.12 -5.01
N ALA A 182 -19.03 -1.03 -4.45
CA ALA A 182 -18.78 0.22 -5.15
C ALA A 182 -17.56 0.19 -6.09
N ASP A 183 -16.77 -0.89 -6.04
CA ASP A 183 -15.55 -1.05 -6.82
C ASP A 183 -15.82 -1.87 -8.10
N HIS A 184 -15.40 -1.36 -9.26
CA HIS A 184 -15.78 -1.87 -10.58
C HIS A 184 -14.57 -2.27 -11.45
N MET A 185 -13.55 -2.89 -10.86
CA MET A 185 -12.33 -3.26 -11.62
C MET A 185 -12.56 -4.34 -12.69
N GLY A 186 -13.65 -5.12 -12.61
CA GLY A 186 -14.10 -6.05 -13.67
C GLY A 186 -13.12 -7.17 -14.08
N ARG A 187 -11.94 -7.26 -13.46
CA ARG A 187 -10.84 -8.13 -13.89
C ARG A 187 -10.93 -9.55 -13.36
N CYS A 188 -11.43 -9.71 -12.13
CA CYS A 188 -11.61 -11.01 -11.47
C CYS A 188 -12.93 -11.02 -10.69
N PRO A 189 -13.42 -12.21 -10.27
CA PRO A 189 -14.66 -12.30 -9.52
C PRO A 189 -14.57 -11.47 -8.25
N ASN A 190 -15.64 -10.76 -7.90
CA ASN A 190 -15.68 -10.01 -6.66
C ASN A 190 -15.69 -10.96 -5.44
N LEU A 191 -15.14 -10.48 -4.33
CA LEU A 191 -15.03 -11.21 -3.07
C LEU A 191 -16.00 -10.74 -1.99
N PHE A 192 -16.87 -9.75 -2.26
CA PHE A 192 -17.99 -9.45 -1.36
C PHE A 192 -19.05 -10.56 -1.38
N GLY A 193 -19.53 -10.97 -0.21
CA GLY A 193 -20.45 -12.10 -0.08
C GLY A 193 -19.84 -13.44 -0.48
N VAL A 194 -18.50 -13.56 -0.53
CA VAL A 194 -17.83 -14.78 -1.00
C VAL A 194 -18.11 -15.95 -0.08
N GLU A 195 -18.23 -15.72 1.23
CA GLU A 195 -18.50 -16.80 2.18
C GLU A 195 -19.83 -17.47 1.88
N LYS A 196 -20.92 -16.70 1.84
CA LYS A 196 -22.24 -17.24 1.44
C LYS A 196 -22.19 -17.88 0.05
N ARG A 197 -21.53 -17.22 -0.90
CA ARG A 197 -21.44 -17.70 -2.29
C ARG A 197 -20.68 -19.03 -2.39
N SER A 198 -19.70 -19.29 -1.54
CA SER A 198 -18.92 -20.53 -1.56
C SER A 198 -19.80 -21.75 -1.34
N HIS A 199 -20.72 -21.69 -0.37
CA HIS A 199 -21.70 -22.74 -0.06
C HIS A 199 -22.72 -22.99 -1.18
N ASP A 200 -22.92 -22.01 -2.05
CA ASP A 200 -23.78 -22.14 -3.23
C ASP A 200 -22.99 -22.69 -4.43
N ARG A 201 -21.75 -22.23 -4.63
CA ARG A 201 -20.87 -22.62 -5.74
C ARG A 201 -20.60 -24.11 -5.78
N VAL A 202 -20.36 -24.73 -4.63
CA VAL A 202 -20.10 -26.18 -4.53
C VAL A 202 -21.26 -27.05 -5.06
N LYS A 203 -22.48 -26.49 -5.16
CA LYS A 203 -23.68 -27.18 -5.64
C LYS A 203 -23.91 -26.99 -7.14
N GLU A 204 -23.12 -26.17 -7.81
CA GLU A 204 -23.32 -25.86 -9.23
C GLU A 204 -22.81 -26.99 -10.13
N ASP A 205 -23.57 -27.33 -11.19
CA ASP A 205 -23.14 -28.30 -12.21
C ASP A 205 -21.79 -27.93 -12.82
N ARG A 206 -21.54 -26.63 -13.00
CA ARG A 206 -20.25 -26.13 -13.50
C ARG A 206 -19.12 -26.42 -12.53
N TYR A 207 -19.35 -26.26 -11.22
CA TYR A 207 -18.35 -26.64 -10.22
C TYR A 207 -18.06 -28.14 -10.29
N ALA A 208 -19.06 -28.99 -10.47
CA ALA A 208 -18.83 -30.43 -10.58
C ALA A 208 -18.03 -30.86 -11.82
N THR A 209 -18.09 -30.09 -12.92
CA THR A 209 -17.67 -30.58 -14.25
C THR A 209 -16.59 -29.76 -14.96
N SER A 210 -16.38 -28.49 -14.61
CA SER A 210 -15.54 -27.59 -15.41
C SER A 210 -14.71 -26.63 -14.54
N PRO A 211 -13.47 -26.29 -14.97
CA PRO A 211 -12.73 -26.89 -16.09
C PRO A 211 -12.10 -28.25 -15.75
N VAL A 212 -12.06 -28.60 -14.47
CA VAL A 212 -11.66 -29.93 -13.97
C VAL A 212 -12.89 -30.58 -13.33
N ALA A 213 -13.10 -31.88 -13.51
CA ALA A 213 -14.21 -32.58 -12.85
C ALA A 213 -13.85 -32.99 -11.41
N ILE A 214 -14.84 -33.13 -10.52
CA ILE A 214 -14.60 -33.62 -9.15
C ILE A 214 -13.96 -35.02 -9.21
N GLY A 215 -12.90 -35.22 -8.42
CA GLY A 215 -12.10 -36.45 -8.39
C GLY A 215 -10.97 -36.49 -9.43
N GLU A 216 -10.88 -35.51 -10.34
CA GLU A 216 -9.73 -35.39 -11.23
C GLU A 216 -8.64 -34.49 -10.62
N THR A 217 -7.38 -34.79 -10.95
CA THR A 217 -6.24 -33.99 -10.55
C THR A 217 -5.96 -32.88 -11.55
N GLU A 218 -5.88 -31.62 -11.10
CA GLU A 218 -5.44 -30.52 -11.94
C GLU A 218 -3.91 -30.56 -12.11
N PRO A 219 -3.37 -30.66 -13.34
CA PRO A 219 -1.95 -30.93 -13.55
C PRO A 219 -0.96 -29.87 -13.03
N ALA A 220 -1.32 -28.58 -13.00
CA ALA A 220 -0.40 -27.51 -12.61
C ALA A 220 -0.25 -27.37 -11.09
N SER A 221 -1.33 -27.65 -10.34
CA SER A 221 -1.37 -27.62 -8.89
C SER A 221 -1.05 -28.98 -8.27
N GLY A 222 -1.43 -30.08 -8.94
CA GLY A 222 -1.36 -31.44 -8.38
C GLY A 222 -2.50 -31.76 -7.41
N ILE A 223 -3.57 -30.95 -7.42
CA ILE A 223 -4.69 -31.03 -6.48
C ILE A 223 -5.84 -31.83 -7.08
N VAL A 224 -6.40 -32.77 -6.31
CA VAL A 224 -7.65 -33.47 -6.64
C VAL A 224 -8.84 -32.57 -6.31
N LYS A 225 -9.67 -32.28 -7.32
CA LYS A 225 -10.79 -31.36 -7.15
C LYS A 225 -11.92 -31.95 -6.31
N GLY A 226 -12.49 -31.13 -5.42
CA GLY A 226 -13.72 -31.45 -4.68
C GLY A 226 -13.57 -32.57 -3.66
N LYS A 227 -12.33 -32.93 -3.30
CA LYS A 227 -11.98 -34.03 -2.39
C LYS A 227 -11.04 -33.54 -1.30
N TYR A 228 -11.60 -33.01 -0.20
CA TYR A 228 -10.80 -32.38 0.86
C TYR A 228 -9.81 -33.35 1.54
N ASP A 229 -10.07 -34.65 1.49
CA ASP A 229 -9.25 -35.71 2.09
C ASP A 229 -8.18 -36.27 1.13
N GLU A 230 -8.30 -36.03 -0.18
CA GLU A 230 -7.36 -36.50 -1.20
C GLU A 230 -6.31 -35.44 -1.61
N ILE A 231 -6.36 -34.25 -1.00
CA ILE A 231 -5.36 -33.18 -1.19
C ILE A 231 -4.21 -33.31 -0.18
N PRO A 232 -3.04 -32.68 -0.45
CA PRO A 232 -1.91 -32.68 0.47
C PRO A 232 -2.31 -32.17 1.86
N GLU A 233 -1.77 -32.80 2.90
CA GLU A 233 -2.10 -32.50 4.30
C GLU A 233 -1.89 -31.03 4.65
N GLU A 234 -0.87 -30.39 4.06
CA GLU A 234 -0.56 -28.97 4.22
C GLU A 234 -1.73 -28.03 3.85
N TYR A 235 -2.65 -28.48 2.98
CA TYR A 235 -3.82 -27.74 2.52
C TYR A 235 -5.14 -28.36 2.99
N ARG A 236 -5.12 -29.40 3.83
CA ARG A 236 -6.33 -30.08 4.28
C ARG A 236 -6.99 -29.34 5.44
N ARG A 237 -8.31 -29.13 5.35
CA ARG A 237 -9.15 -28.64 6.45
C ARG A 237 -9.08 -29.62 7.64
N GLN A 238 -8.86 -29.09 8.84
CA GLN A 238 -8.64 -29.88 10.05
C GLN A 238 -9.93 -30.14 10.85
N HIS A 239 -10.94 -29.29 10.70
CA HIS A 239 -12.18 -29.33 11.48
C HIS A 239 -13.43 -29.20 10.62
N GLY A 240 -14.57 -29.63 11.16
CA GLY A 240 -15.86 -29.58 10.50
C GLY A 240 -16.29 -30.93 9.89
N PRO A 241 -17.37 -30.95 9.10
CA PRO A 241 -17.95 -32.19 8.57
C PRO A 241 -17.01 -32.88 7.57
N ASP A 242 -17.13 -34.20 7.44
CA ASP A 242 -16.44 -35.05 6.45
C ASP A 242 -16.97 -34.85 5.00
N GLU A 243 -17.67 -33.75 4.77
CA GLU A 243 -18.23 -33.35 3.48
C GLU A 243 -17.49 -32.11 2.98
N PHE A 244 -17.36 -31.98 1.66
CA PHE A 244 -16.77 -30.79 1.05
C PHE A 244 -17.71 -29.58 1.21
N ILE A 245 -17.26 -28.53 1.90
CA ILE A 245 -18.08 -27.34 2.25
C ILE A 245 -17.54 -26.05 1.63
N GLY A 246 -18.21 -24.93 1.89
CA GLY A 246 -17.81 -23.60 1.41
C GLY A 246 -16.37 -23.21 1.75
N GLU A 247 -15.86 -23.55 2.95
CA GLU A 247 -14.45 -23.32 3.29
C GLU A 247 -13.51 -24.05 2.32
N ASP A 248 -13.80 -25.32 2.00
CA ASP A 248 -12.98 -26.11 1.08
C ASP A 248 -12.98 -25.50 -0.32
N TYR A 249 -14.09 -24.89 -0.75
CA TYR A 249 -14.14 -24.13 -2.00
C TYR A 249 -13.23 -22.90 -1.98
N ILE A 250 -13.26 -22.10 -0.90
CA ILE A 250 -12.41 -20.91 -0.77
C ILE A 250 -10.94 -21.33 -0.77
N ARG A 251 -10.61 -22.38 0.00
CA ARG A 251 -9.27 -22.96 0.08
C ARG A 251 -8.80 -23.53 -1.25
N GLU A 252 -9.64 -24.31 -1.94
CA GLU A 252 -9.36 -24.85 -3.27
C GLU A 252 -9.10 -23.74 -4.28
N SER A 253 -9.86 -22.63 -4.21
CA SER A 253 -9.67 -21.48 -5.10
C SER A 253 -8.29 -20.83 -4.96
N MET A 254 -7.64 -20.97 -3.80
CA MET A 254 -6.33 -20.40 -3.51
C MET A 254 -5.18 -21.35 -3.86
N MET A 255 -5.35 -22.65 -3.62
CA MET A 255 -4.32 -23.68 -3.92
C MET A 255 -4.39 -24.22 -5.36
N CYS A 256 -5.59 -24.21 -5.95
CA CYS A 256 -5.87 -24.66 -7.30
C CYS A 256 -6.89 -23.72 -7.97
N PRO A 257 -6.49 -22.49 -8.34
CA PRO A 257 -7.42 -21.55 -8.97
C PRO A 257 -8.01 -22.04 -10.30
N THR A 258 -7.33 -22.97 -10.97
CA THR A 258 -7.84 -23.60 -12.20
C THR A 258 -8.77 -24.77 -11.92
N CYS A 259 -8.84 -25.33 -10.71
CA CYS A 259 -9.81 -26.38 -10.39
C CYS A 259 -11.24 -25.89 -10.63
N TYR A 260 -11.53 -24.62 -10.33
CA TYR A 260 -12.79 -23.98 -10.71
C TYR A 260 -12.58 -22.55 -11.17
N VAL A 261 -13.17 -22.22 -12.33
CA VAL A 261 -13.11 -20.89 -12.92
C VAL A 261 -14.52 -20.35 -13.08
N VAL A 262 -14.78 -19.24 -12.38
CA VAL A 262 -16.04 -18.50 -12.50
C VAL A 262 -16.21 -18.07 -13.94
N LYS A 263 -17.43 -18.24 -14.46
CA LYS A 263 -17.77 -17.87 -15.84
C LYS A 263 -17.38 -16.41 -16.14
N ASP A 264 -16.83 -16.18 -17.32
CA ASP A 264 -16.39 -14.90 -17.89
C ASP A 264 -15.15 -14.29 -17.19
N PHE A 265 -14.47 -15.03 -16.31
CA PHE A 265 -13.27 -14.56 -15.60
C PHE A 265 -12.00 -15.38 -15.87
N GLY A 266 -12.08 -16.39 -16.75
CA GLY A 266 -10.93 -17.20 -17.11
C GLY A 266 -10.39 -16.96 -18.51
N ASN A 267 -9.15 -17.39 -18.69
CA ASN A 267 -8.51 -17.48 -19.99
C ASN A 267 -8.99 -18.72 -20.74
N ALA A 268 -8.78 -18.73 -22.07
CA ALA A 268 -9.11 -19.86 -22.94
C ALA A 268 -10.57 -20.33 -22.81
N GLY A 269 -11.52 -19.38 -22.72
CA GLY A 269 -12.94 -19.69 -22.56
C GLY A 269 -13.27 -20.26 -21.17
N ASP A 270 -12.72 -19.66 -20.12
CA ASP A 270 -12.84 -20.09 -18.73
C ASP A 270 -12.25 -21.48 -18.39
N LEU A 271 -11.33 -21.97 -19.23
CA LEU A 271 -10.65 -23.25 -18.99
C LEU A 271 -9.38 -23.11 -18.14
N LYS A 272 -8.88 -21.88 -17.98
CA LYS A 272 -7.66 -21.62 -17.21
C LYS A 272 -7.81 -20.35 -16.38
N SER A 273 -7.50 -20.42 -15.09
CA SER A 273 -7.56 -19.25 -14.22
C SER A 273 -6.39 -18.30 -14.48
N PRO A 274 -6.61 -16.98 -14.51
CA PRO A 274 -5.53 -15.99 -14.47
C PRO A 274 -4.94 -15.82 -13.05
N MET A 275 -5.63 -16.30 -12.02
CA MET A 275 -5.17 -16.21 -10.63
C MET A 275 -3.98 -17.17 -10.42
N PRO A 276 -2.87 -16.69 -9.84
CA PRO A 276 -1.75 -17.56 -9.49
C PRO A 276 -2.11 -18.47 -8.31
N ILE A 277 -1.41 -19.60 -8.19
CA ILE A 277 -1.48 -20.44 -6.98
C ILE A 277 -0.79 -19.66 -5.86
N ILE A 278 -1.56 -19.15 -4.88
CA ILE A 278 -1.04 -18.15 -3.94
C ILE A 278 -0.06 -18.74 -2.92
N SER A 279 -0.08 -20.06 -2.73
CA SER A 279 0.91 -20.78 -1.90
C SER A 279 2.24 -21.03 -2.61
N LYS A 280 2.35 -20.70 -3.90
CA LYS A 280 3.57 -20.83 -4.71
C LYS A 280 4.17 -19.45 -5.03
N PRO A 281 5.46 -19.36 -5.41
CA PRO A 281 6.05 -18.11 -5.87
C PRO A 281 5.26 -17.48 -7.02
N PRO A 282 5.13 -16.13 -7.07
CA PRO A 282 5.83 -15.14 -6.25
C PRO A 282 5.14 -14.76 -4.93
N VAL A 283 3.91 -15.24 -4.67
CA VAL A 283 3.10 -14.82 -3.51
C VAL A 283 3.51 -15.58 -2.25
N SER A 284 3.70 -16.90 -2.37
CA SER A 284 4.26 -17.77 -1.32
C SER A 284 3.59 -17.59 0.06
N LEU A 285 2.25 -17.61 0.11
CA LEU A 285 1.54 -17.65 1.39
C LEU A 285 1.76 -19.00 2.08
N SER A 286 2.13 -18.94 3.35
CA SER A 286 2.18 -20.09 4.25
C SER A 286 0.78 -20.61 4.58
N ARG A 287 0.69 -21.81 5.14
CA ARG A 287 -0.57 -22.40 5.62
C ARG A 287 -1.32 -21.49 6.57
N ASN A 288 -0.62 -20.88 7.53
CA ASN A 288 -1.21 -19.97 8.51
C ASN A 288 -1.72 -18.68 7.85
N GLU A 289 -0.98 -18.15 6.87
CA GLU A 289 -1.42 -16.97 6.12
C GLU A 289 -2.63 -17.27 5.23
N VAL A 290 -2.70 -18.47 4.62
CA VAL A 290 -3.89 -18.92 3.88
C VAL A 290 -5.09 -19.06 4.82
N ASN A 291 -4.90 -19.67 5.99
CA ASN A 291 -5.94 -19.79 7.00
C ASN A 291 -6.42 -18.41 7.49
N ALA A 292 -5.51 -17.47 7.74
CA ALA A 292 -5.85 -16.09 8.12
C ALA A 292 -6.67 -15.39 7.03
N VAL A 293 -6.28 -15.54 5.75
CA VAL A 293 -7.06 -15.02 4.61
C VAL A 293 -8.45 -15.63 4.57
N ILE A 294 -8.60 -16.95 4.78
CA ILE A 294 -9.92 -17.60 4.85
C ILE A 294 -10.72 -17.04 6.03
N ALA A 295 -10.13 -16.93 7.23
CA ALA A 295 -10.78 -16.36 8.40
C ALA A 295 -11.34 -14.96 8.10
N TYR A 296 -10.55 -14.11 7.44
CA TYR A 296 -11.01 -12.80 6.98
C TYR A 296 -12.18 -12.91 5.99
N LEU A 297 -12.05 -13.74 4.95
CA LEU A 297 -13.09 -13.89 3.93
C LEU A 297 -14.42 -14.44 4.49
N GLN A 298 -14.36 -15.28 5.51
CA GLN A 298 -15.52 -15.83 6.21
C GLN A 298 -16.22 -14.80 7.10
N SER A 299 -15.44 -13.95 7.79
CA SER A 299 -15.93 -12.99 8.77
C SER A 299 -16.21 -11.58 8.22
N LYS A 300 -15.64 -11.21 7.06
CA LYS A 300 -15.68 -9.82 6.57
C LYS A 300 -17.09 -9.27 6.31
N ASP A 301 -18.05 -10.13 5.99
CA ASP A 301 -19.44 -9.72 5.70
C ASP A 301 -20.31 -9.73 6.97
N THR A 302 -19.80 -10.30 8.07
CA THR A 302 -20.41 -10.33 9.41
C THR A 302 -19.36 -10.02 10.49
N PRO A 303 -18.76 -8.80 10.50
CA PRO A 303 -17.69 -8.47 11.45
C PRO A 303 -18.14 -8.67 12.90
N GLY A 304 -17.33 -9.37 13.70
CA GLY A 304 -17.63 -9.70 15.10
C GLY A 304 -18.31 -11.06 15.32
N GLU A 305 -18.82 -11.72 14.27
CA GLU A 305 -19.40 -13.07 14.36
C GLU A 305 -18.36 -14.14 14.00
N PHE A 306 -17.32 -14.30 14.82
CA PHE A 306 -16.23 -15.26 14.56
C PHE A 306 -16.58 -16.73 14.84
N ALA A 307 -17.73 -17.00 15.47
CA ALA A 307 -18.16 -18.36 15.80
C ALA A 307 -18.46 -19.22 14.56
N THR A 308 -18.68 -18.59 13.40
CA THR A 308 -18.94 -19.26 12.11
C THR A 308 -17.67 -19.49 11.29
N VAL A 309 -16.52 -18.93 11.72
CA VAL A 309 -15.24 -19.14 11.06
C VAL A 309 -14.75 -20.55 11.34
N THR A 310 -14.41 -21.29 10.29
CA THR A 310 -14.20 -22.74 10.36
C THR A 310 -12.72 -23.15 10.39
N VAL A 311 -11.81 -22.23 10.07
CA VAL A 311 -10.36 -22.51 10.10
C VAL A 311 -9.84 -22.63 11.53
N PRO A 312 -8.83 -23.49 11.79
CA PRO A 312 -8.19 -23.56 13.09
C PRO A 312 -7.34 -22.33 13.36
N LEU A 313 -7.21 -21.96 14.63
CA LEU A 313 -6.22 -21.01 15.09
C LEU A 313 -4.82 -21.63 14.96
N PRO A 314 -3.76 -20.83 14.74
CA PRO A 314 -2.39 -21.34 14.61
C PRO A 314 -1.92 -22.23 15.76
N GLN A 315 -2.34 -21.95 17.00
CA GLN A 315 -2.02 -22.75 18.18
C GLN A 315 -2.78 -24.09 18.25
N ASP A 316 -3.92 -24.19 17.56
CA ASP A 316 -4.78 -25.38 17.53
C ASP A 316 -4.60 -26.22 16.25
N ASP A 317 -3.83 -25.72 15.26
CA ASP A 317 -3.61 -26.42 14.00
C ASP A 317 -2.50 -27.48 14.14
N ALA A 318 -2.89 -28.75 14.26
CA ALA A 318 -1.97 -29.90 14.36
C ALA A 318 -1.05 -30.05 13.13
N GLY A 319 -1.42 -29.48 11.97
CA GLY A 319 -0.59 -29.44 10.77
C GLY A 319 0.41 -28.27 10.74
N ASN A 320 0.39 -27.40 11.76
CA ASN A 320 1.34 -26.31 11.93
C ASN A 320 2.67 -26.86 12.45
N THR A 321 3.54 -27.31 11.55
CA THR A 321 4.84 -27.93 11.87
C THR A 321 5.95 -26.93 12.23
N GLY A 322 5.57 -25.69 12.58
CA GLY A 322 6.50 -24.68 13.06
C GLY A 322 7.34 -24.06 11.95
N ILE A 323 6.80 -23.03 11.32
CA ILE A 323 7.61 -21.84 11.03
C ILE A 323 6.91 -20.71 11.77
N ALA A 324 7.61 -20.20 12.78
CA ALA A 324 7.27 -18.97 13.45
C ALA A 324 7.23 -17.87 12.39
N VAL A 325 6.04 -17.35 12.17
CA VAL A 325 5.86 -15.91 11.93
C VAL A 325 6.57 -15.22 13.20
N GLU A 326 7.35 -14.08 13.17
CA GLU A 326 8.00 -12.96 14.09
C GLU A 326 7.35 -11.61 14.73
N ALA A 327 6.90 -11.43 15.99
CA ALA A 327 5.91 -10.34 16.35
C ALA A 327 6.41 -8.93 15.97
N PRO A 328 5.55 -7.94 15.61
CA PRO A 328 6.06 -6.66 15.10
C PRO A 328 6.97 -5.96 16.13
N ASP A 329 8.16 -5.58 15.67
CA ASP A 329 9.15 -4.79 16.42
C ASP A 329 8.50 -3.52 17.02
N GLU A 330 9.02 -3.09 18.17
CA GLU A 330 8.57 -1.92 18.94
C GLU A 330 8.97 -0.54 18.36
N ASP A 331 9.26 -0.42 17.06
CA ASP A 331 9.56 0.89 16.44
C ASP A 331 8.49 1.35 15.45
N GLU A 332 7.78 2.41 15.87
CA GLU A 332 6.96 3.42 15.15
C GLU A 332 5.92 3.02 14.07
N ASP A 333 5.81 1.76 13.65
CA ASP A 333 5.01 1.36 12.48
C ASP A 333 3.99 0.24 12.73
N LYS A 334 3.29 0.28 13.89
CA LYS A 334 2.12 -0.59 14.14
C LYS A 334 0.85 -0.01 13.48
N PRO A 335 0.02 -0.81 12.77
CA PRO A 335 -1.35 -0.39 12.48
C PRO A 335 -2.07 -0.15 13.80
N VAL A 336 -2.67 1.04 13.95
CA VAL A 336 -3.46 1.39 15.13
C VAL A 336 -4.72 0.53 15.12
N PHE A 337 -4.75 -0.53 15.93
CA PHE A 337 -5.92 -1.38 16.12
C PHE A 337 -6.18 -1.55 17.62
N VAL A 338 -7.39 -1.20 18.07
CA VAL A 338 -7.79 -1.35 19.48
C VAL A 338 -8.87 -2.42 19.63
N THR A 339 -8.69 -3.29 20.61
CA THR A 339 -9.49 -4.50 20.85
C THR A 339 -10.62 -4.29 21.85
N GLY A 340 -10.62 -3.15 22.57
CA GLY A 340 -11.60 -2.86 23.61
C GLY A 340 -11.26 -3.50 24.96
N THR A 341 -10.21 -4.32 24.99
CA THR A 341 -9.66 -4.90 26.22
C THR A 341 -8.77 -3.90 26.97
N GLU A 342 -8.23 -2.91 26.26
CA GLU A 342 -7.41 -1.83 26.80
C GLU A 342 -8.26 -0.86 27.65
N ASP A 343 -7.62 -0.10 28.53
CA ASP A 343 -8.32 1.00 29.22
C ASP A 343 -8.83 2.05 28.23
N ILE A 344 -9.96 2.68 28.55
CA ILE A 344 -10.60 3.66 27.65
C ILE A 344 -9.69 4.84 27.31
N GLN A 345 -8.83 5.30 28.23
CA GLN A 345 -7.88 6.36 27.93
C GLN A 345 -6.79 5.89 26.97
N ALA A 346 -6.28 4.67 27.16
CA ALA A 346 -5.29 4.08 26.27
C ALA A 346 -5.84 3.93 24.84
N MET A 347 -7.10 3.49 24.68
CA MET A 347 -7.75 3.39 23.38
C MET A 347 -7.87 4.76 22.69
N ILE A 348 -8.38 5.76 23.41
CA ILE A 348 -8.58 7.11 22.89
C ILE A 348 -7.26 7.77 22.47
N ASN A 349 -6.20 7.58 23.27
CA ASN A 349 -4.86 8.08 22.96
C ASN A 349 -4.25 7.37 21.75
N THR A 350 -4.41 6.05 21.67
CA THR A 350 -3.89 5.22 20.57
C THR A 350 -4.53 5.59 19.23
N LEU A 351 -5.83 5.88 19.23
CA LEU A 351 -6.58 6.35 18.06
C LEU A 351 -6.35 7.82 17.72
N GLY A 352 -5.57 8.55 18.53
CA GLY A 352 -5.23 9.95 18.29
C GLY A 352 -6.39 10.94 18.42
N CYS A 353 -7.54 10.55 18.96
CA CYS A 353 -8.69 11.46 19.12
C CYS A 353 -8.36 12.76 19.87
N PRO A 354 -7.50 12.76 20.92
CA PRO A 354 -7.08 13.96 21.65
C PRO A 354 -6.36 15.03 20.82
N LEU A 355 -5.78 14.64 19.67
CA LEU A 355 -5.06 15.58 18.79
C LEU A 355 -6.02 16.64 18.21
N CYS A 356 -7.25 16.22 17.91
CA CYS A 356 -8.24 17.09 17.29
C CYS A 356 -9.36 17.48 18.25
N HIS A 357 -9.74 16.60 19.18
CA HIS A 357 -10.88 16.82 20.05
C HIS A 357 -10.48 17.14 21.49
N THR A 358 -11.26 18.03 22.11
CA THR A 358 -11.32 18.13 23.56
C THR A 358 -12.31 17.09 24.06
N ILE A 359 -11.86 16.18 24.93
CA ILE A 359 -12.64 15.03 25.39
C ILE A 359 -12.72 15.05 26.93
N PRO A 360 -13.87 15.42 27.52
CA PRO A 360 -14.04 15.41 28.97
C PRO A 360 -13.77 14.02 29.56
N GLY A 361 -13.01 13.98 30.65
CA GLY A 361 -12.65 12.73 31.32
C GLY A 361 -11.43 12.01 30.72
N VAL A 362 -10.78 12.57 29.69
CA VAL A 362 -9.50 12.08 29.15
C VAL A 362 -8.41 13.09 29.46
N GLU A 363 -7.37 12.66 30.17
CA GLU A 363 -6.27 13.54 30.56
C GLU A 363 -5.49 14.02 29.32
N GLY A 364 -5.25 15.33 29.22
CA GLY A 364 -4.50 15.93 28.12
C GLY A 364 -5.27 16.11 26.79
N ALA A 365 -6.52 15.67 26.69
CA ALA A 365 -7.34 15.87 25.50
C ALA A 365 -7.88 17.30 25.39
N MET A 366 -7.09 18.17 24.75
CA MET A 366 -7.35 19.61 24.57
C MET A 366 -7.36 20.02 23.09
N GLY A 367 -7.62 19.07 22.18
CA GLY A 367 -7.67 19.35 20.74
C GLY A 367 -8.78 20.35 20.40
N MET A 368 -8.47 21.27 19.47
CA MET A 368 -9.40 22.31 19.00
C MET A 368 -9.68 22.24 17.49
N LEU A 369 -9.11 21.26 16.78
CA LEU A 369 -9.32 21.07 15.33
C LEU A 369 -10.66 20.40 15.03
N GLY A 370 -11.23 19.69 15.99
CA GLY A 370 -12.56 19.11 15.95
C GLY A 370 -13.44 19.65 17.10
N PRO A 371 -14.75 19.36 17.08
CA PRO A 371 -15.67 19.81 18.10
C PRO A 371 -15.33 19.24 19.48
N VAL A 372 -15.63 20.01 20.53
CA VAL A 372 -15.60 19.51 21.91
C VAL A 372 -16.65 18.42 22.08
N LEU A 373 -16.25 17.26 22.60
CA LEU A 373 -17.12 16.10 22.76
C LEU A 373 -17.93 16.24 24.05
N HIS A 374 -19.06 16.94 23.98
CA HIS A 374 -20.11 16.96 25.01
C HIS A 374 -21.33 16.18 24.52
N GLU A 375 -21.10 14.95 24.04
CA GLU A 375 -22.06 14.25 23.17
C GLU A 375 -23.34 13.85 23.89
N LYS A 376 -23.31 13.72 25.23
CA LYS A 376 -24.52 13.51 26.03
C LYS A 376 -25.56 14.62 25.82
N ILE A 377 -25.12 15.84 25.56
CA ILE A 377 -25.98 17.03 25.40
C ILE A 377 -26.05 17.48 23.94
N ASN A 378 -24.95 17.35 23.20
CA ASN A 378 -24.84 17.85 21.83
C ASN A 378 -25.46 16.93 20.78
N ALA A 379 -25.25 15.61 20.87
CA ALA A 379 -25.76 14.67 19.87
C ALA A 379 -27.29 14.77 19.67
N PRO A 380 -28.13 14.87 20.73
CA PRO A 380 -29.58 15.03 20.55
C PRO A 380 -29.99 16.32 19.82
N LYS A 381 -29.16 17.37 19.89
CA LYS A 381 -29.38 18.62 19.15
C LYS A 381 -28.95 18.48 17.70
N ARG A 382 -27.79 17.87 17.45
CA ARG A 382 -27.22 17.65 16.12
C ARG A 382 -28.06 16.72 15.26
N ILE A 383 -28.63 15.66 15.83
CA ILE A 383 -29.58 14.77 15.12
C ILE A 383 -30.82 15.53 14.62
N LYS A 384 -31.22 16.63 15.28
CA LYS A 384 -32.36 17.47 14.89
C LYS A 384 -31.97 18.63 13.96
N ASP A 385 -30.70 18.79 13.65
CA ASP A 385 -30.21 19.83 12.75
C ASP A 385 -30.72 19.56 11.33
N PRO A 386 -31.30 20.56 10.63
CA PRO A 386 -31.73 20.41 9.24
C PRO A 386 -30.62 19.96 8.27
N ASN A 387 -29.35 20.19 8.61
CA ASN A 387 -28.19 19.80 7.82
C ASN A 387 -27.65 18.41 8.16
N TYR A 388 -28.24 17.71 9.14
CA TYR A 388 -27.89 16.34 9.49
C TYR A 388 -28.35 15.38 8.38
N LYS A 389 -27.38 14.71 7.73
CA LYS A 389 -27.63 13.74 6.64
C LYS A 389 -27.45 12.29 7.08
N GLY A 390 -27.15 12.07 8.36
CA GLY A 390 -26.99 10.76 8.95
C GLY A 390 -28.32 10.05 9.25
N LYS A 391 -28.23 8.84 9.81
CA LYS A 391 -29.36 7.97 10.11
C LYS A 391 -29.57 7.74 11.61
N ALA A 392 -28.72 8.30 12.47
CA ALA A 392 -28.81 8.07 13.90
C ALA A 392 -30.09 8.65 14.49
N THR A 393 -30.68 7.90 15.42
CA THR A 393 -31.91 8.27 16.12
C THR A 393 -31.68 8.57 17.60
N ASN A 394 -30.50 8.23 18.13
CA ASN A 394 -30.09 8.46 19.50
C ASN A 394 -28.59 8.81 19.60
N THR A 395 -28.15 9.25 20.79
CA THR A 395 -26.77 9.68 21.04
C THR A 395 -25.73 8.60 20.71
N LYS A 396 -25.97 7.34 21.11
CA LYS A 396 -25.00 6.25 20.86
C LYS A 396 -24.85 5.98 19.37
N GLU A 397 -25.97 5.91 18.64
CA GLU A 397 -25.97 5.77 17.18
C GLU A 397 -25.26 6.96 16.50
N TYR A 398 -25.46 8.18 16.99
CA TYR A 398 -24.83 9.37 16.42
C TYR A 398 -23.31 9.37 16.61
N VAL A 399 -22.85 9.01 17.81
CA VAL A 399 -21.41 8.87 18.11
C VAL A 399 -20.81 7.74 17.26
N ARG A 400 -21.48 6.59 17.17
CA ARG A 400 -21.03 5.47 16.33
C ARG A 400 -20.93 5.88 14.87
N GLU A 401 -21.94 6.57 14.36
CA GLU A 401 -21.94 7.05 12.97
C GLU A 401 -20.87 8.10 12.73
N SER A 402 -20.63 9.00 13.68
CA SER A 402 -19.58 10.02 13.57
C SER A 402 -18.18 9.40 13.56
N ILE A 403 -17.97 8.26 14.23
CA ILE A 403 -16.71 7.51 14.18
C ILE A 403 -16.57 6.74 12.86
N LEU A 404 -17.62 6.06 12.39
CA LEU A 404 -17.56 5.19 11.22
C LEU A 404 -17.74 5.93 9.87
N ASN A 405 -18.40 7.08 9.89
CA ASN A 405 -18.71 7.89 8.73
C ASN A 405 -18.70 9.39 9.11
N PRO A 406 -17.52 9.96 9.42
CA PRO A 406 -17.41 11.32 9.94
C PRO A 406 -17.95 12.40 8.99
N GLY A 407 -17.91 12.17 7.68
CA GLY A 407 -18.49 13.08 6.68
C GLY A 407 -20.02 13.11 6.62
N ALA A 408 -20.72 12.23 7.36
CA ALA A 408 -22.18 12.21 7.40
C ALA A 408 -22.77 13.51 7.98
N TYR A 409 -22.06 14.14 8.91
CA TYR A 409 -22.43 15.44 9.47
C TYR A 409 -21.20 16.13 10.06
N VAL A 410 -20.76 17.18 9.37
CA VAL A 410 -19.69 18.07 9.85
C VAL A 410 -20.31 19.12 10.76
N VAL A 411 -19.80 19.21 11.98
CA VAL A 411 -20.33 20.12 13.02
C VAL A 411 -20.00 21.57 12.65
N PHE A 412 -20.96 22.48 12.90
CA PHE A 412 -20.73 23.91 12.78
C PHE A 412 -19.96 24.45 14.00
N ASN A 413 -18.86 25.14 13.75
CA ASN A 413 -18.07 25.83 14.75
C ASN A 413 -18.66 27.22 15.02
N GLU A 414 -19.40 27.34 16.13
CA GLU A 414 -20.04 28.61 16.52
C GLU A 414 -19.04 29.72 16.86
N ALA A 415 -17.81 29.38 17.29
CA ALA A 415 -16.80 30.36 17.66
C ALA A 415 -16.21 31.08 16.42
N GLU A 416 -16.02 30.33 15.33
CA GLU A 416 -15.43 30.83 14.09
C GLU A 416 -16.50 31.18 13.03
N GLY A 417 -17.77 30.80 13.25
CA GLY A 417 -18.86 31.09 12.33
C GLY A 417 -18.83 30.28 11.03
N GLU A 418 -18.16 29.13 11.03
CA GLU A 418 -17.99 28.24 9.87
C GLU A 418 -18.03 26.76 10.28
N LEU A 419 -18.08 25.84 9.32
CA LEU A 419 -18.00 24.39 9.60
C LEU A 419 -16.57 24.01 10.03
N PHE A 420 -16.43 23.01 10.91
CA PHE A 420 -15.12 22.37 11.10
C PHE A 420 -14.60 21.83 9.74
N PRO A 421 -13.28 21.75 9.50
CA PRO A 421 -12.79 21.30 8.21
C PRO A 421 -13.14 19.82 7.96
N ASP A 422 -13.82 19.57 6.84
CA ASP A 422 -14.19 18.22 6.40
C ASP A 422 -12.95 17.40 6.02
N GLY A 423 -13.00 16.09 6.23
CA GLY A 423 -11.90 15.16 5.92
C GLY A 423 -10.72 15.16 6.90
N LEU A 424 -10.76 15.96 7.99
CA LEU A 424 -9.75 15.89 9.06
C LEU A 424 -9.89 14.64 9.94
N MET A 425 -11.12 14.17 10.15
CA MET A 425 -11.37 12.96 10.92
C MET A 425 -11.16 11.73 10.02
N PRO A 426 -10.30 10.76 10.42
CA PRO A 426 -10.05 9.56 9.63
C PRO A 426 -11.33 8.78 9.30
N THR A 427 -11.43 8.27 8.07
CA THR A 427 -12.60 7.54 7.57
C THR A 427 -12.46 6.02 7.68
N ASP A 428 -11.33 5.57 8.23
CA ASP A 428 -10.91 4.18 8.31
C ASP A 428 -10.97 3.61 9.74
N PHE A 429 -11.60 4.31 10.69
CA PHE A 429 -11.79 3.78 12.05
C PHE A 429 -12.55 2.44 12.08
N SER A 430 -13.39 2.15 11.08
CA SER A 430 -14.01 0.83 10.90
C SER A 430 -13.01 -0.31 10.73
N GLN A 431 -11.77 0.01 10.36
CA GLN A 431 -10.66 -0.91 10.14
C GLN A 431 -9.64 -0.89 11.29
N GLN A 432 -9.80 0.03 12.24
CA GLN A 432 -8.92 0.25 13.40
C GLN A 432 -9.58 -0.16 14.74
N LEU A 433 -10.87 -0.51 14.71
CA LEU A 433 -11.68 -0.80 15.90
C LEU A 433 -12.30 -2.20 15.80
N SER A 434 -12.05 -3.04 16.80
CA SER A 434 -12.91 -4.19 17.07
C SER A 434 -14.35 -3.75 17.41
N VAL A 435 -15.30 -4.68 17.34
CA VAL A 435 -16.71 -4.41 17.72
C VAL A 435 -16.82 -3.98 19.19
N ASN A 436 -16.05 -4.65 20.06
CA ASN A 436 -16.00 -4.29 21.48
C ASN A 436 -15.36 -2.91 21.69
N ALA A 437 -14.29 -2.59 20.96
CA ALA A 437 -13.66 -1.28 21.04
C ALA A 437 -14.60 -0.15 20.65
N ILE A 438 -15.32 -0.28 19.53
CA ILE A 438 -16.28 0.74 19.11
C ILE A 438 -17.44 0.86 20.11
N ASP A 439 -17.95 -0.25 20.64
CA ASP A 439 -19.02 -0.21 21.64
C ASP A 439 -18.56 0.52 22.91
N LYS A 440 -17.36 0.21 23.40
CA LYS A 440 -16.75 0.84 24.58
C LYS A 440 -16.46 2.33 24.37
N LEU A 441 -15.96 2.71 23.18
CA LEU A 441 -15.75 4.11 22.80
C LEU A 441 -17.06 4.87 22.71
N VAL A 442 -18.07 4.30 22.04
CA VAL A 442 -19.40 4.89 21.92
C VAL A 442 -20.03 5.05 23.29
N ASP A 443 -19.92 4.05 24.16
CA ASP A 443 -20.45 4.11 25.52
C ASP A 443 -19.79 5.21 26.34
N PHE A 444 -18.47 5.36 26.27
CA PHE A 444 -17.77 6.44 26.95
C PHE A 444 -18.12 7.82 26.36
N ILE A 445 -17.91 8.00 25.05
CA ILE A 445 -18.10 9.30 24.36
C ILE A 445 -19.56 9.74 24.47
N SER A 446 -20.53 8.84 24.35
CA SER A 446 -21.96 9.19 24.48
C SER A 446 -22.35 9.77 25.84
N GLN A 447 -21.54 9.54 26.88
CA GLN A 447 -21.75 10.06 28.23
C GLN A 447 -20.92 11.31 28.53
N THR A 448 -20.05 11.74 27.62
CA THR A 448 -19.23 12.94 27.80
C THR A 448 -20.11 14.18 27.92
N GLU A 449 -19.84 14.98 28.95
CA GLU A 449 -20.53 16.23 29.27
C GLU A 449 -19.56 17.21 29.94
N PRO A 450 -19.88 18.51 30.00
CA PRO A 450 -19.05 19.48 30.72
C PRO A 450 -18.87 19.07 32.19
N PRO A 451 -17.70 19.34 32.80
CA PRO A 451 -17.48 19.04 34.21
C PRO A 451 -18.54 19.72 35.09
N ALA A 452 -19.02 19.01 36.11
CA ALA A 452 -20.06 19.52 37.00
C ALA A 452 -19.65 20.84 37.68
N GLY A 453 -20.27 21.94 37.24
CA GLY A 453 -20.04 23.29 37.79
C GLY A 453 -19.41 24.31 36.83
N SER A 454 -19.27 24.00 35.53
CA SER A 454 -18.88 24.97 34.49
C SER A 454 -20.00 25.92 34.09
#